data_AF-A0A7C5H197-F1
#
_entry.id   AF-A0A7C5H197-F1
#
_cell.length_a   1.000
_cell.length_b   1.000
_cell.length_c   1.000
_cell.angle_alpha   90.00
_cell.angle_beta   90.00
_cell.angle_gamma   90.00
#
_symmetry.space_group_name_H-M   'P 1'
#
loop_
_entity.id
_entity.type
_entity.pdbx_description
1 polymer ?
#
loop_
_entity_poly.entity_id
_entity_poly.type
_entity_poly.pdbx_seq_one_letter_code
_entity_poly.pdbx_strand_id
1 'polypeptide(L)'
;MEHKKATIGYFFIVAASVVIVLAGVKTASVIIVPFLLSLFLATILAPFYLWLKKLGLGNFLSLLIIVILLLLVIGSMVTLVGSSVQDFSQNVPLYEVKLRDDLDGFLEMIDKWGLHIPKKDFITIFQTNSLIRYIASTLKSLGSLLTNSFMIILTVTFMLMEI
;
A
#
# COMPACT_ATOMS: atom_id res chain seq x y z
N MET A 1 33.96 18.59 -39.75
CA MET A 1 32.72 18.76 -38.96
C MET A 1 31.86 17.49 -38.89
N GLU A 2 32.01 16.52 -39.81
CA GLU A 2 31.22 15.27 -39.82
C GLU A 2 31.54 14.30 -38.67
N HIS A 3 32.82 14.15 -38.28
CA HIS A 3 33.19 13.28 -37.15
C HIS A 3 32.51 13.67 -35.82
N LYS A 4 32.25 14.96 -35.59
CA LYS A 4 31.62 15.45 -34.36
C LYS A 4 30.12 15.11 -34.29
N LYS A 5 29.43 15.02 -35.44
CA LYS A 5 28.01 14.63 -35.52
C LYS A 5 27.81 13.13 -35.23
N ALA A 6 28.72 12.26 -35.69
CA ALA A 6 28.67 10.83 -35.43
C ALA A 6 28.81 10.50 -33.92
N THR A 7 29.72 11.19 -33.22
CA THR A 7 29.90 11.03 -31.76
C THR A 7 28.68 11.49 -30.97
N ILE A 8 28.04 12.58 -31.39
CA ILE A 8 26.81 13.09 -30.76
C ILE A 8 25.66 12.10 -30.98
N GLY A 9 25.49 11.57 -32.20
CA GLY A 9 24.47 10.56 -32.49
C GLY A 9 24.64 9.29 -31.66
N TYR A 10 25.87 8.78 -31.54
CA TYR A 10 26.18 7.62 -30.69
C TYR A 10 25.85 7.87 -29.22
N PHE A 11 26.17 9.06 -28.69
CA PHE A 11 25.83 9.43 -27.31
C PHE A 11 24.31 9.40 -27.06
N PHE A 12 23.51 9.91 -28.00
CA PHE A 12 22.05 9.86 -27.90
C PHE A 12 21.50 8.42 -27.94
N ILE A 13 22.08 7.55 -28.78
CA ILE A 13 21.68 6.14 -28.84
C ILE A 13 21.98 5.44 -27.50
N VAL A 14 23.19 5.62 -26.95
CA VAL A 14 23.55 5.02 -25.66
C VAL A 14 22.65 5.54 -24.53
N ALA A 15 22.40 6.85 -24.48
CA ALA A 15 21.51 7.45 -23.50
C ALA A 15 20.08 6.88 -23.62
N ALA A 16 19.55 6.76 -24.84
CA ALA A 16 18.24 6.17 -25.10
C ALA A 16 18.20 4.69 -24.67
N SER A 17 19.22 3.91 -24.98
CA SER A 17 19.31 2.50 -24.57
C SER A 17 19.30 2.35 -23.04
N VAL A 18 20.05 3.18 -22.31
CA VAL A 18 20.05 3.17 -20.83
C VAL A 18 18.66 3.52 -20.31
N VAL A 19 18.01 4.56 -20.84
CA VAL A 19 16.66 4.95 -20.41
C VAL A 19 15.66 3.84 -20.68
N ILE A 20 15.73 3.15 -21.82
CA ILE A 20 14.83 2.03 -22.15
C ILE A 20 15.03 0.87 -21.18
N VAL A 21 16.28 0.51 -20.86
CA VAL A 21 16.56 -0.57 -19.89
C VAL A 21 16.04 -0.19 -18.50
N LEU A 22 16.34 1.03 -18.03
CA LEU A 22 15.86 1.50 -16.73
C LEU A 22 14.33 1.61 -16.66
N ALA A 23 13.68 2.06 -17.73
CA ALA A 23 12.23 2.09 -17.84
C ALA A 23 11.62 0.69 -17.89
N GLY A 24 12.29 -0.27 -18.54
CA GLY A 24 11.92 -1.67 -18.54
C GLY A 24 11.96 -2.28 -17.14
N VAL A 25 13.08 -2.09 -16.43
CA VAL A 25 13.23 -2.54 -15.03
C VAL A 25 12.19 -1.90 -14.11
N LYS A 26 11.96 -0.59 -14.26
CA LYS A 26 10.94 0.13 -13.49
C LYS A 26 9.53 -0.41 -13.77
N THR A 27 9.21 -0.71 -15.03
CA THR A 27 7.89 -1.28 -15.38
C THR A 27 7.73 -2.70 -14.85
N ALA A 28 8.81 -3.49 -14.88
CA ALA A 28 8.82 -4.85 -14.35
C ALA A 28 8.75 -4.90 -12.81
N SER A 29 8.99 -3.77 -12.11
CA SER A 29 8.97 -3.73 -10.64
C SER A 29 7.64 -4.20 -10.04
N VAL A 30 6.53 -4.02 -10.76
CA VAL A 30 5.19 -4.48 -10.33
C VAL A 30 5.15 -5.99 -10.07
N ILE A 31 5.97 -6.77 -10.77
CA ILE A 31 6.07 -8.23 -10.60
C ILE A 31 7.31 -8.60 -9.79
N ILE A 32 8.45 -7.97 -10.10
CA ILE A 32 9.74 -8.25 -9.46
C ILE A 32 9.66 -8.00 -7.95
N VAL A 33 9.03 -6.91 -7.51
CA VAL A 33 8.96 -6.57 -6.08
C VAL A 33 8.17 -7.61 -5.28
N PRO A 34 6.93 -7.98 -5.64
CA PRO A 34 6.21 -9.10 -5.00
C PRO A 34 6.99 -10.42 -5.04
N PHE A 35 7.67 -10.72 -6.15
CA PHE A 35 8.45 -11.95 -6.31
C PHE A 35 9.64 -11.98 -5.33
N LEU A 36 10.43 -10.91 -5.24
CA LEU A 36 11.54 -10.81 -4.28
C LEU A 36 11.04 -10.89 -2.83
N LEU A 37 9.92 -10.24 -2.51
CA LEU A 37 9.31 -10.31 -1.18
C LEU A 37 8.84 -11.73 -0.86
N SER A 38 8.25 -12.44 -1.83
CA SER A 38 7.86 -13.83 -1.66
C SER A 38 9.07 -14.74 -1.40
N LEU A 39 10.22 -14.50 -2.06
CA LEU A 39 11.45 -15.27 -1.82
C LEU A 39 11.96 -15.09 -0.39
N PHE A 40 11.93 -13.85 0.09
CA PHE A 40 12.26 -13.52 1.47
C PHE A 40 11.31 -14.23 2.45
N LEU A 41 10.00 -14.15 2.22
CA LEU A 41 9.00 -14.81 3.05
C LEU A 41 9.12 -16.34 3.01
N ALA A 42 9.36 -16.94 1.85
CA ALA A 42 9.56 -18.37 1.70
C ALA A 42 10.80 -18.82 2.49
N THR A 43 11.88 -18.04 2.49
CA THR A 43 13.07 -18.35 3.31
C THR A 43 12.76 -18.33 4.80
N ILE A 44 11.95 -17.37 5.27
CA ILE A 44 11.52 -17.29 6.68
C ILE A 44 10.56 -18.44 7.05
N LEU A 45 9.66 -18.79 6.14
CA LEU A 45 8.62 -19.81 6.35
C LEU A 45 9.14 -21.25 6.09
N ALA A 46 10.24 -21.42 5.38
CA ALA A 46 10.85 -22.72 5.11
C ALA A 46 11.08 -23.58 6.36
N PRO A 47 11.70 -23.09 7.46
CA PRO A 47 11.85 -23.90 8.67
C PRO A 47 10.50 -24.33 9.27
N PHE A 48 9.48 -23.47 9.21
CA PHE A 48 8.13 -23.79 9.67
C PHE A 48 7.46 -24.83 8.77
N TYR A 49 7.60 -24.70 7.44
CA TYR A 49 7.12 -25.67 6.46
C TYR A 49 7.75 -27.05 6.64
N LEU A 50 9.07 -27.10 6.79
CA LEU A 50 9.79 -28.35 7.03
C LEU A 50 9.45 -28.97 8.38
N TRP A 51 9.18 -28.16 9.40
CA TRP A 51 8.71 -28.65 10.70
C TRP A 51 7.32 -29.31 10.60
N LEU A 52 6.40 -28.72 9.83
CA LEU A 52 5.10 -29.34 9.52
C LEU A 52 5.27 -30.68 8.77
N LYS A 53 6.16 -30.73 7.78
CA LYS A 53 6.51 -31.98 7.07
C LYS A 53 7.09 -33.03 8.03
N LYS A 54 7.94 -32.64 8.97
CA LYS A 54 8.50 -33.52 10.00
C LYS A 54 7.46 -34.06 10.98
N LEU A 55 6.34 -33.35 11.18
CA LEU A 55 5.19 -33.85 11.95
C LEU A 55 4.42 -34.96 11.21
N GLY A 56 4.82 -35.34 10.00
CA GLY A 56 4.15 -36.35 9.17
C GLY A 56 3.04 -35.77 8.29
N LEU A 57 2.88 -34.44 8.24
CA LEU A 57 1.95 -33.79 7.33
C LEU A 57 2.52 -33.84 5.91
N GLY A 58 1.79 -34.44 4.97
CA GLY A 58 2.18 -34.48 3.56
C GLY A 58 2.40 -33.08 2.96
N ASN A 59 3.03 -33.03 1.78
CA ASN A 59 3.40 -31.77 1.12
C ASN A 59 2.20 -30.82 0.96
N PHE A 60 1.05 -31.38 0.58
CA PHE A 60 -0.19 -30.62 0.36
C PHE A 60 -0.75 -30.03 1.65
N LEU A 61 -0.86 -30.81 2.73
CA LEU A 61 -1.40 -30.33 4.01
C LEU A 61 -0.53 -29.23 4.63
N SER A 62 0.80 -29.42 4.58
CA SER A 62 1.75 -28.43 5.10
C SER A 62 1.64 -27.09 4.35
N LEU A 63 1.48 -27.13 3.03
CA LEU A 63 1.27 -25.91 2.22
C LEU A 63 -0.08 -25.26 2.55
N LEU A 64 -1.15 -26.05 2.65
CA LEU A 64 -2.49 -25.55 2.92
C LEU A 64 -2.56 -24.80 4.26
N ILE A 65 -1.89 -25.32 5.29
CA ILE A 65 -1.78 -24.66 6.60
C ILE A 65 -1.09 -23.29 6.47
N ILE A 66 0.01 -23.19 5.73
CA ILE A 66 0.73 -21.93 5.53
C ILE A 66 -0.11 -20.93 4.74
N VAL A 67 -0.79 -21.37 3.67
CA VAL A 67 -1.68 -20.52 2.88
C VAL A 67 -2.83 -19.98 3.74
N ILE A 68 -3.46 -20.83 4.54
CA ILE A 68 -4.50 -20.40 5.49
C ILE A 68 -3.94 -19.39 6.49
N LEU A 69 -2.75 -19.65 7.04
CA LEU A 69 -2.11 -18.73 7.98
C LEU A 69 -1.89 -17.34 7.35
N LEU A 70 -1.36 -17.29 6.13
CA LEU A 70 -1.15 -16.03 5.41
C LEU A 70 -2.48 -15.32 5.13
N LEU A 71 -3.50 -16.05 4.68
CA LEU A 71 -4.84 -15.50 4.44
C LEU A 71 -5.49 -14.98 5.71
N LEU A 72 -5.30 -15.64 6.87
CA LEU A 72 -5.81 -15.18 8.15
C LEU A 72 -5.14 -13.88 8.58
N VAL A 73 -3.80 -13.79 8.46
CA VAL A 73 -3.06 -12.57 8.79
C VAL A 73 -3.56 -11.40 7.93
N ILE A 74 -3.59 -11.57 6.60
CA ILE A 74 -4.04 -10.51 5.68
C ILE A 74 -5.52 -10.19 5.90
N GLY A 75 -6.37 -11.21 6.03
CA GLY A 75 -7.79 -11.07 6.27
C GLY A 75 -8.08 -10.29 7.54
N SER A 76 -7.39 -10.59 8.65
CA SER A 76 -7.54 -9.88 9.92
C SER A 76 -7.14 -8.40 9.83
N MET A 77 -6.11 -8.08 9.04
CA MET A 77 -5.71 -6.70 8.79
C MET A 77 -6.73 -5.95 7.95
N VAL A 78 -7.24 -6.59 6.88
CA VAL A 78 -8.27 -6.00 6.02
C VAL A 78 -9.56 -5.76 6.80
N THR A 79 -9.98 -6.69 7.66
CA THR A 79 -11.19 -6.52 8.46
C THR A 79 -11.01 -5.43 9.51
N LEU A 80 -9.90 -5.40 10.24
CA LEU A 80 -9.63 -4.40 11.28
C LEU A 80 -9.54 -2.97 10.70
N VAL A 81 -8.82 -2.82 9.60
CA VAL A 81 -8.71 -1.52 8.91
C VAL A 81 -10.04 -1.16 8.24
N GLY A 82 -10.67 -2.14 7.58
CA GLY A 82 -11.96 -1.95 6.92
C GLY A 82 -13.07 -1.50 7.88
N SER A 83 -13.16 -2.11 9.07
CA SER A 83 -14.13 -1.68 10.09
C SER A 83 -13.82 -0.28 10.61
N SER A 84 -12.55 0.04 10.83
CA SER A 84 -12.14 1.38 11.26
C SER A 84 -12.51 2.44 10.22
N VAL A 85 -12.33 2.13 8.92
CA VAL A 85 -12.72 3.01 7.81
C VAL A 85 -14.24 3.14 7.70
N GLN A 86 -14.97 2.04 7.87
CA GLN A 86 -16.44 2.02 7.89
C GLN A 86 -16.98 2.90 9.02
N ASP A 87 -16.51 2.70 10.25
CA ASP A 87 -16.93 3.46 11.43
C ASP A 87 -16.59 4.93 11.28
N PHE A 88 -15.39 5.25 10.77
CA PHE A 88 -15.01 6.62 10.45
C PHE A 88 -15.96 7.24 9.41
N SER A 89 -16.23 6.52 8.31
CA SER A 89 -17.10 6.97 7.22
C SER A 89 -18.53 7.25 7.69
N GLN A 90 -19.09 6.41 8.57
CA GLN A 90 -20.44 6.59 9.10
C GLN A 90 -20.54 7.77 10.07
N ASN A 91 -19.47 8.04 10.81
CA ASN A 91 -19.43 9.10 11.81
C ASN A 91 -18.85 10.42 11.26
N VAL A 92 -18.55 10.52 9.96
CA VAL A 92 -18.04 11.76 9.32
C VAL A 92 -18.86 13.00 9.70
N PRO A 93 -20.22 13.00 9.59
CA PRO A 93 -21.00 14.19 9.93
C PRO A 93 -20.85 14.61 11.40
N LEU A 94 -20.76 13.62 12.30
CA LEU A 94 -20.57 13.86 13.72
C LEU A 94 -19.17 14.44 14.02
N TYR A 95 -18.13 13.93 13.36
CA TYR A 95 -16.79 14.49 13.46
C TYR A 95 -16.74 15.92 12.90
N GLU A 96 -17.44 16.22 11.81
CA GLU A 96 -17.50 17.57 11.24
C GLU A 96 -18.09 18.59 12.23
N VAL A 97 -19.16 18.22 12.94
CA VAL A 97 -19.76 19.08 13.98
C VAL A 97 -18.79 19.30 15.15
N LYS A 98 -18.17 18.23 15.66
CA LYS A 98 -17.19 18.35 16.77
C LYS A 98 -15.98 19.21 16.39
N LEU A 99 -15.43 19.01 15.19
CA LEU A 99 -14.33 19.83 14.72
C LEU A 99 -14.74 21.30 14.56
N ARG A 100 -15.96 21.59 14.11
CA ARG A 100 -16.47 22.96 14.06
C ARG A 100 -16.55 23.58 15.45
N ASP A 101 -17.12 22.89 16.43
CA ASP A 101 -17.23 23.38 17.81
C ASP A 101 -15.85 23.63 18.43
N ASP A 102 -14.90 22.70 18.25
CA ASP A 102 -13.53 22.85 18.74
C ASP A 102 -12.80 24.02 18.07
N LEU A 103 -12.97 24.18 16.74
CA LEU A 103 -12.40 25.30 15.99
C LEU A 103 -13.04 26.63 16.39
N ASP A 104 -14.34 26.68 16.63
CA ASP A 104 -15.02 27.89 17.09
C ASP A 104 -14.51 28.32 18.46
N GLY A 105 -14.32 27.38 19.39
CA GLY A 105 -13.71 27.66 20.69
C GLY A 105 -12.25 28.14 20.57
N PHE A 106 -11.47 27.55 19.66
CA PHE A 106 -10.10 27.97 19.40
C PHE A 106 -10.03 29.37 18.77
N LEU A 107 -10.88 29.65 17.79
CA LEU A 107 -10.97 30.96 17.13
C LEU A 107 -11.44 32.05 18.11
N GLU A 108 -12.37 31.77 19.02
CA GLU A 108 -12.75 32.71 20.08
C GLU A 108 -11.60 33.03 21.04
N MET A 109 -10.72 32.06 21.32
CA MET A 109 -9.55 32.30 22.16
C MET A 109 -8.52 33.20 21.46
N ILE A 110 -8.35 33.03 20.15
CA ILE A 110 -7.49 33.88 19.31
C ILE A 110 -8.07 35.29 19.14
N ASP A 111 -9.39 35.40 19.01
CA ASP A 111 -10.07 36.69 18.85
C ASP A 111 -9.94 37.56 20.12
N LYS A 112 -9.94 36.92 21.30
CA LYS A 112 -9.60 37.56 22.59
C LYS A 112 -8.18 38.12 22.65
N TRP A 113 -7.26 37.63 21.80
CA TRP A 113 -5.89 38.15 21.67
C TRP A 113 -5.76 39.26 20.61
N GLY A 114 -6.89 39.72 20.04
CA GLY A 114 -6.94 40.87 19.11
C GLY A 114 -6.69 40.53 17.65
N LEU A 115 -6.63 39.23 17.29
CA LEU A 115 -6.50 38.75 15.91
C LEU A 115 -7.87 38.36 15.35
N HIS A 116 -8.51 39.28 14.64
CA HIS A 116 -9.79 39.03 13.95
C HIS A 116 -9.56 38.14 12.72
N ILE A 117 -9.78 36.83 12.85
CA ILE A 117 -9.70 35.87 11.74
C ILE A 117 -11.12 35.60 11.21
N PRO A 118 -11.39 35.78 9.91
CA PRO A 118 -12.70 35.50 9.33
C PRO A 118 -13.02 34.00 9.40
N LYS A 119 -13.89 33.61 10.35
CA LYS A 119 -14.32 32.22 10.59
C LYS A 119 -14.91 31.53 9.35
N LYS A 120 -15.51 32.32 8.45
CA LYS A 120 -16.24 31.84 7.27
C LYS A 120 -15.35 31.15 6.23
N ASP A 121 -14.08 31.53 6.13
CA ASP A 121 -13.16 30.95 5.13
C ASP A 121 -12.59 29.61 5.59
N PHE A 122 -12.44 29.38 6.90
CA PHE A 122 -11.92 28.12 7.44
C PHE A 122 -12.98 27.01 7.43
N ILE A 123 -14.24 27.37 7.70
CA ILE A 123 -15.35 26.42 7.78
C ILE A 123 -15.71 25.83 6.40
N THR A 124 -15.50 26.56 5.29
CA THR A 124 -15.73 26.08 3.93
C THR A 124 -14.61 25.17 3.38
N ILE A 125 -13.42 25.15 3.97
CA ILE A 125 -12.32 24.27 3.53
C ILE A 125 -12.51 22.84 4.07
N PHE A 126 -13.21 22.68 5.21
CA PHE A 126 -13.54 21.39 5.83
C PHE A 126 -14.73 20.67 5.17
N GLN A 127 -15.01 20.93 3.89
CA GLN A 127 -16.06 20.23 3.15
C GLN A 127 -15.72 18.74 2.95
N THR A 128 -16.72 17.90 3.24
CA THR A 128 -16.78 16.43 3.22
C THR A 128 -16.09 15.76 2.02
N ASN A 129 -15.96 16.44 0.87
CA ASN A 129 -15.32 15.94 -0.35
C ASN A 129 -13.87 15.47 -0.15
N SER A 130 -13.10 16.08 0.75
CA SER A 130 -11.73 15.62 1.03
C SER A 130 -11.70 14.30 1.81
N LEU A 131 -12.64 14.09 2.74
CA LEU A 131 -12.76 12.87 3.54
C LEU A 131 -13.13 11.65 2.68
N ILE A 132 -14.04 11.84 1.71
CA ILE A 132 -14.42 10.79 0.76
C ILE A 132 -13.21 10.31 -0.06
N ARG A 133 -12.29 11.22 -0.47
CA ARG A 133 -11.07 10.82 -1.18
C ARG A 133 -10.14 9.98 -0.31
N TYR A 134 -10.01 10.29 0.98
CA TYR A 134 -9.18 9.50 1.90
C TYR A 134 -9.75 8.10 2.14
N ILE A 135 -11.08 7.99 2.28
CA ILE A 135 -11.78 6.71 2.36
C ILE A 135 -11.54 5.92 1.07
N ALA A 136 -11.75 6.54 -0.10
CA ALA A 136 -11.52 5.92 -1.40
C ALA A 136 -10.05 5.48 -1.60
N SER A 137 -9.07 6.28 -1.16
CA SER A 137 -7.67 5.89 -1.23
C SER A 137 -7.32 4.75 -0.30
N THR A 138 -7.93 4.68 0.89
CA THR A 138 -7.71 3.57 1.83
C THR A 138 -8.32 2.28 1.30
N LEU A 139 -9.54 2.35 0.74
CA LEU A 139 -10.17 1.22 0.05
C LEU A 139 -9.35 0.75 -1.15
N LYS A 140 -8.83 1.68 -1.96
CA LYS A 140 -7.93 1.36 -3.08
C LYS A 140 -6.64 0.69 -2.57
N SER A 141 -6.04 1.19 -1.49
CA SER A 141 -4.86 0.59 -0.88
C SER A 141 -5.13 -0.83 -0.37
N LEU A 142 -6.26 -1.07 0.30
CA LEU A 142 -6.68 -2.41 0.72
C LEU A 142 -6.88 -3.34 -0.48
N GLY A 143 -7.54 -2.87 -1.55
CA GLY A 143 -7.66 -3.63 -2.79
C GLY A 143 -6.29 -3.96 -3.41
N SER A 144 -5.37 -3.00 -3.41
CA SER A 144 -4.01 -3.22 -3.91
C SER A 144 -3.23 -4.21 -3.05
N LEU A 145 -3.41 -4.19 -1.73
CA LEU A 145 -2.81 -5.15 -0.81
C LEU A 145 -3.32 -6.56 -1.10
N LEU A 146 -4.62 -6.74 -1.36
CA LEU A 146 -5.18 -8.04 -1.76
C LEU A 146 -4.57 -8.54 -3.07
N THR A 147 -4.51 -7.70 -4.10
CA THR A 147 -3.92 -8.08 -5.40
C THR A 147 -2.43 -8.42 -5.28
N ASN A 148 -1.65 -7.61 -4.55
CA ASN A 148 -0.23 -7.87 -4.34
C ASN A 148 0.00 -9.11 -3.47
N SER A 149 -0.81 -9.29 -2.42
CA SER A 149 -0.73 -10.45 -1.56
C SER A 149 -1.06 -11.74 -2.30
N PHE A 150 -2.01 -11.71 -3.24
CA PHE A 150 -2.31 -12.87 -4.06
C PHE A 150 -1.07 -13.35 -4.84
N MET A 151 -0.36 -12.43 -5.51
CA MET A 151 0.90 -12.76 -6.19
C MET A 151 1.92 -13.33 -5.21
N ILE A 152 2.11 -12.67 -4.05
CA ILE A 152 3.07 -13.11 -3.04
C ILE A 152 2.73 -14.52 -2.53
N ILE A 153 1.48 -14.79 -2.16
CA ILE A 153 1.04 -16.10 -1.65
C ILE A 153 1.25 -17.17 -2.70
N LEU A 154 0.88 -16.91 -3.95
CA LEU A 154 1.06 -17.86 -5.04
C LEU A 154 2.54 -18.21 -5.23
N THR A 155 3.42 -17.20 -5.29
CA THR A 155 4.85 -17.44 -5.46
C THR A 155 5.49 -18.10 -4.24
N VAL A 156 5.14 -17.69 -3.01
CA VAL A 156 5.59 -18.37 -1.76
C VAL A 156 5.17 -19.83 -1.79
N THR A 157 3.94 -20.12 -2.20
CA THR A 157 3.42 -21.50 -2.26
C THR A 157 4.24 -22.34 -3.24
N PHE A 158 4.54 -21.82 -4.43
CA PHE A 158 5.39 -22.52 -5.39
C PHE A 158 6.81 -22.74 -4.86
N MET A 159 7.43 -21.72 -4.27
CA MET A 159 8.78 -21.86 -3.72
C MET A 159 8.84 -22.85 -2.56
N LEU A 160 7.86 -22.85 -1.65
CA LEU A 160 7.81 -23.83 -0.57
C LEU A 160 7.52 -25.23 -1.10
N MET A 161 6.72 -25.38 -2.16
CA MET A 161 6.45 -26.67 -2.78
C MET A 161 7.70 -27.30 -3.41
N GLU A 162 8.61 -26.47 -3.92
CA GLU A 162 9.89 -26.88 -4.49
C GLU A 162 10.89 -27.39 -3.43
N ILE A 163 10.74 -26.96 -2.17
CA ILE A 163 11.62 -27.29 -1.03
C ILE A 163 11.20 -28.61 -0.34
#